data_AF-A0A437A0Z8-F1
#
_entry.id   AF-A0A437A0Z8-F1
#
_cell.length_a   1.000
_cell.length_b   1.000
_cell.length_c   1.000
_cell.angle_alpha   90.00
_cell.angle_beta   90.00
_cell.angle_gamma   90.00
#
_symmetry.space_group_name_H-M   'P 1'
#
loop_
_entity.id
_entity.type
_entity.pdbx_description
1 polymer ?
#
loop_
_entity_poly.entity_id
_entity_poly.type
_entity_poly.pdbx_seq_one_letter_code
_entity_poly.pdbx_strand_id
1 'polypeptide(L)'
;MHNDLCPEDPETEKLRDLAKEEGWTQCPKCSRLIFRVSGCNSMTCLCRTNFCFRCGDIYEKCRCSSIPRNTAEPVNKSKADITFGAAFTAGSSSRKSNWKARLNRKILKDYRLGALRNKENQKVKLKDLKLKRQLKGKEDEMAKEIIRLRAKMHELAIVERIERRERIKAIRNGEIVVDDEYNGAGRVLVTRRNIYASGRVVLDNDDRPVSKRTRSQR
;
A
#
# COMPACT_ATOMS: atom_id res chain seq x y z
N MET A 1 -28.50 0.47 -10.66
CA MET A 1 -28.23 -0.14 -9.34
C MET A 1 -28.44 -1.62 -9.48
N HIS A 2 -27.39 -2.44 -9.38
CA HIS A 2 -27.55 -3.89 -9.37
C HIS A 2 -28.07 -4.31 -7.99
N ASN A 3 -29.17 -5.06 -7.96
CA ASN A 3 -29.85 -5.48 -6.73
C ASN A 3 -29.39 -6.85 -6.21
N ASP A 4 -28.34 -7.41 -6.81
CA ASP A 4 -27.81 -8.73 -6.51
C ASP A 4 -26.34 -8.61 -6.06
N LEU A 5 -25.98 -9.40 -5.04
CA LEU A 5 -24.62 -9.49 -4.53
C LEU A 5 -23.67 -9.88 -5.68
N CYS A 6 -22.60 -9.09 -5.88
CA CYS A 6 -21.62 -9.33 -6.92
C CYS A 6 -20.96 -10.71 -6.67
N PRO A 7 -21.05 -11.67 -7.61
CA PRO A 7 -20.64 -13.05 -7.38
C PRO A 7 -19.13 -13.25 -7.23
N GLU A 8 -18.31 -12.22 -7.46
CA GLU A 8 -16.83 -12.30 -7.50
C GLU A 8 -16.13 -11.46 -6.41
N ASP A 9 -16.86 -10.95 -5.41
CA ASP A 9 -16.25 -10.16 -4.34
C ASP A 9 -15.84 -11.06 -3.15
N PRO A 10 -14.54 -11.10 -2.74
CA PRO A 10 -14.08 -11.89 -1.61
C PRO A 10 -14.76 -11.55 -0.27
N GLU A 11 -15.40 -10.38 -0.15
CA GLU A 11 -16.20 -10.05 1.03
C GLU A 11 -17.53 -10.82 1.08
N THR A 12 -18.11 -11.13 -0.08
CA THR A 12 -19.36 -11.89 -0.16
C THR A 12 -19.17 -13.36 0.20
N GLU A 13 -18.02 -13.95 -0.11
CA GLU A 13 -17.68 -15.32 0.28
C GLU A 13 -17.58 -15.46 1.80
N LYS A 14 -16.87 -14.53 2.46
CA LYS A 14 -16.79 -14.46 3.92
C LYS A 14 -18.15 -14.31 4.58
N LEU A 15 -19.04 -13.51 3.99
CA LEU A 15 -20.41 -13.33 4.47
C LEU A 15 -21.22 -14.64 4.38
N ARG A 16 -21.01 -15.45 3.34
CA ARG A 16 -21.67 -16.75 3.16
C ARG A 16 -21.16 -17.78 4.16
N ASP A 17 -19.88 -17.75 4.50
CA ASP A 17 -19.32 -18.66 5.49
C ASP A 17 -19.81 -18.31 6.90
N LEU A 18 -19.82 -17.02 7.25
CA LEU A 18 -20.45 -16.55 8.48
C LEU A 18 -21.94 -16.93 8.56
N ALA A 19 -22.66 -16.84 7.45
CA ALA A 19 -24.06 -17.25 7.39
C ALA A 19 -24.24 -18.75 7.66
N LYS A 20 -23.32 -19.62 7.23
CA LYS A 20 -23.37 -21.06 7.53
C LYS A 20 -23.09 -21.33 9.01
N GLU A 21 -22.10 -20.63 9.58
CA GLU A 21 -21.74 -20.76 11.00
C GLU A 21 -22.87 -20.31 11.93
N GLU A 22 -23.52 -19.20 11.59
CA GLU A 22 -24.61 -18.60 12.36
C GLU A 22 -26.00 -19.12 11.99
N GLY A 23 -26.11 -20.11 11.10
CA GLY A 23 -27.39 -20.73 10.72
C GLY A 23 -28.37 -19.77 10.03
N TRP A 24 -27.89 -18.88 9.18
CA TRP A 24 -28.71 -17.99 8.36
C TRP A 24 -29.08 -18.65 7.03
N THR A 25 -30.31 -18.38 6.57
CA THR A 25 -30.84 -19.00 5.35
C THR A 25 -30.98 -17.97 4.24
N GLN A 26 -30.64 -18.36 3.01
CA GLN A 26 -30.77 -17.49 1.84
C GLN A 26 -32.16 -17.65 1.21
N CYS A 27 -32.74 -16.53 0.75
CA CYS A 27 -33.96 -16.57 -0.03
C CYS A 27 -33.71 -17.24 -1.39
N PRO A 28 -34.51 -18.23 -1.81
CA PRO A 28 -34.28 -18.94 -3.08
C PRO A 28 -34.51 -18.08 -4.33
N LYS A 29 -35.19 -16.92 -4.20
CA LYS A 29 -35.50 -16.03 -5.32
C LYS A 29 -34.52 -14.86 -5.49
N CYS A 30 -34.10 -14.25 -4.38
CA CYS A 30 -33.29 -13.03 -4.41
C CYS A 30 -31.94 -13.18 -3.68
N SER A 31 -31.62 -14.39 -3.21
CA SER A 31 -30.36 -14.73 -2.52
C SER A 31 -30.02 -13.89 -1.29
N ARG A 32 -30.97 -13.10 -0.79
CA ARG A 32 -30.81 -12.29 0.42
C ARG A 32 -30.69 -13.20 1.63
N LEU A 33 -29.70 -12.93 2.47
CA LEU A 33 -29.54 -13.59 3.76
C LEU A 33 -30.62 -13.12 4.74
N ILE A 34 -31.27 -14.07 5.37
CA ILE A 34 -32.35 -13.85 6.31
C ILE A 34 -32.01 -14.63 7.58
N PHE A 35 -32.19 -13.99 8.72
CA PHE A 35 -32.08 -14.63 10.03
C PHE A 35 -33.47 -14.71 10.67
N ARG A 36 -33.65 -15.71 11.52
CA ARG A 36 -34.87 -15.92 12.29
C ARG A 36 -34.53 -15.88 13.77
N VAL A 37 -35.20 -15.01 14.52
CA VAL A 37 -35.05 -14.93 15.99
C VAL A 37 -35.93 -15.99 16.67
N SER A 38 -37.20 -16.05 16.27
CA SER A 38 -38.19 -17.00 16.80
C SER A 38 -39.33 -17.18 15.81
N GLY A 39 -40.13 -18.23 15.98
CA GLY A 39 -41.33 -18.47 15.16
C GLY A 39 -41.26 -19.70 14.24
N CYS A 40 -42.26 -19.86 13.39
CA CYS A 40 -42.43 -20.99 12.48
C CYS A 40 -41.33 -21.03 11.41
N ASN A 41 -41.17 -22.18 10.73
CA ASN A 41 -40.25 -22.33 9.61
C ASN A 41 -40.74 -21.61 8.35
N SER A 42 -42.01 -21.21 8.26
CA SER A 42 -42.53 -20.38 7.17
C SER A 42 -42.06 -18.93 7.34
N MET A 43 -41.29 -18.42 6.37
CA MET A 43 -40.83 -17.03 6.36
C MET A 43 -41.12 -16.36 5.03
N THR A 44 -41.51 -15.09 5.09
CA THR A 44 -41.75 -14.24 3.93
C THR A 44 -40.57 -13.30 3.73
N CYS A 45 -39.90 -13.37 2.58
CA CYS A 45 -38.85 -12.43 2.22
C CYS A 45 -39.42 -11.06 1.80
N LEU A 46 -38.60 -10.00 1.82
CA LEU A 46 -38.92 -8.69 1.25
C LEU A 46 -39.31 -8.75 -0.25
N CYS A 47 -38.80 -9.74 -0.98
CA CYS A 47 -39.20 -9.99 -2.37
C CYS A 47 -40.58 -10.70 -2.50
N ARG A 48 -41.29 -10.86 -1.37
CA ARG A 48 -42.62 -11.49 -1.21
C ARG A 48 -42.66 -13.00 -1.45
N THR A 49 -41.51 -13.66 -1.53
CA THR A 49 -41.46 -15.12 -1.61
C THR A 49 -41.57 -15.74 -0.23
N ASN A 50 -42.51 -16.67 -0.07
CA ASN A 50 -42.63 -17.54 1.10
C ASN A 50 -41.72 -18.75 0.95
N PHE A 51 -40.76 -18.89 1.84
CA PHE A 51 -39.79 -19.98 1.84
C PHE A 51 -39.66 -20.57 3.24
N CYS A 52 -39.17 -21.80 3.29
CA CYS A 52 -38.91 -22.51 4.52
C CYS A 52 -37.52 -22.13 5.02
N PHE A 53 -37.42 -21.58 6.23
CA PHE A 53 -36.16 -21.22 6.84
C PHE A 53 -35.23 -22.42 7.06
N ARG A 54 -35.79 -23.63 7.20
CA ARG A 54 -35.00 -24.85 7.46
C ARG A 54 -34.36 -25.43 6.20
N CYS A 55 -35.12 -25.55 5.12
CA CYS A 55 -34.64 -26.16 3.87
C CYS A 55 -34.18 -25.12 2.84
N GLY A 56 -34.54 -23.85 2.99
CA GLY A 56 -34.27 -22.79 2.00
C GLY A 56 -35.22 -22.82 0.79
N ASP A 57 -36.01 -23.87 0.62
CA ASP A 57 -36.95 -24.02 -0.50
C ASP A 57 -38.26 -23.25 -0.31
N ILE A 58 -39.02 -23.11 -1.40
CA ILE A 58 -40.38 -22.56 -1.38
C ILE A 58 -41.23 -23.35 -0.38
N TYR A 59 -41.86 -22.65 0.57
CA TYR A 59 -42.52 -23.28 1.72
C TYR A 59 -43.63 -24.25 1.29
N GLU A 60 -44.39 -23.88 0.25
CA GLU A 60 -45.48 -24.70 -0.32
C GLU A 60 -44.99 -26.02 -0.94
N LYS A 61 -43.74 -26.06 -1.41
CA LYS A 61 -43.14 -27.24 -2.07
C LYS A 61 -42.32 -28.09 -1.11
N CYS A 62 -41.96 -27.57 0.05
CA CYS A 62 -41.12 -28.26 1.01
C CYS A 62 -41.96 -29.12 1.96
N ARG A 63 -41.54 -30.37 2.21
CA ARG A 63 -42.18 -31.29 3.18
C ARG A 63 -41.80 -31.01 4.64
N CYS A 64 -41.18 -29.87 4.92
CA CYS A 64 -40.73 -29.51 6.27
C CYS A 64 -41.86 -29.03 7.21
N SER A 65 -43.10 -28.94 6.72
CA SER A 65 -44.27 -28.51 7.51
C SER A 65 -44.63 -29.47 8.63
N SER A 66 -44.34 -30.77 8.47
CA SER A 66 -44.65 -31.81 9.47
C SER A 66 -43.52 -32.06 10.47
N ILE A 67 -42.36 -31.41 10.31
CA ILE A 67 -41.20 -31.70 11.15
C ILE A 67 -41.14 -30.67 12.27
N PRO A 68 -41.39 -31.07 13.54
CA PRO A 68 -41.32 -30.16 14.67
C PRO A 68 -39.90 -29.62 14.83
N ARG A 69 -39.80 -28.40 15.37
CA ARG A 69 -38.50 -27.78 15.66
C ARG A 69 -37.73 -28.64 16.65
N ASN A 70 -36.45 -28.90 16.37
CA ASN A 70 -35.55 -29.42 17.38
C ASN A 70 -35.24 -28.29 18.37
N THR A 71 -35.59 -28.47 19.64
CA THR A 71 -35.27 -27.51 20.73
C THR A 71 -33.77 -27.38 21.00
N ALA A 72 -32.96 -28.25 20.40
CA ALA A 72 -31.50 -28.23 20.42
C ALA A 72 -30.86 -27.50 19.22
N GLU A 73 -31.65 -26.97 18.26
CA GLU A 73 -31.10 -26.12 17.19
C GLU A 73 -30.54 -24.83 17.80
N PRO A 74 -29.37 -24.35 17.34
CA PRO A 74 -28.81 -23.09 17.81
C PRO A 74 -29.81 -21.98 17.47
N VAL A 75 -30.49 -21.45 18.48
CA VAL A 75 -31.16 -20.16 18.37
C VAL A 75 -30.05 -19.18 17.99
N ASN A 76 -30.12 -18.58 16.80
CA ASN A 76 -29.13 -17.62 16.32
C ASN A 76 -28.98 -16.54 17.39
N LYS A 77 -27.89 -16.63 18.17
CA LYS A 77 -27.65 -15.72 19.29
C LYS A 77 -27.20 -14.43 18.65
N SER A 78 -28.14 -13.54 18.33
CA SER A 78 -27.71 -12.19 18.00
C SER A 78 -26.94 -11.67 19.22
N LYS A 79 -25.78 -11.07 19.01
CA LYS A 79 -25.08 -10.32 20.07
C LYS A 79 -25.98 -9.21 20.67
N ALA A 80 -27.11 -8.91 20.01
CA ALA A 80 -28.14 -7.98 20.43
C ALA A 80 -29.26 -8.60 21.30
N ASP A 81 -29.36 -9.94 21.42
CA ASP A 81 -30.29 -10.61 22.34
C ASP A 81 -29.73 -10.62 23.78
N ILE A 82 -29.32 -9.44 24.25
CA ILE A 82 -29.37 -9.14 25.68
C ILE A 82 -30.85 -8.95 25.98
N THR A 83 -31.55 -10.06 26.24
CA THR A 83 -32.88 -10.03 26.84
C THR A 83 -32.82 -9.14 28.08
N PHE A 84 -33.39 -7.94 27.97
CA PHE A 84 -33.49 -6.98 29.08
C PHE A 84 -34.19 -7.59 30.32
N GLY A 85 -34.94 -8.69 30.13
CA GLY A 85 -35.59 -9.46 31.19
C GLY A 85 -34.75 -10.57 31.86
N ALA A 86 -33.62 -11.01 31.29
CA ALA A 86 -32.79 -12.06 31.90
C ALA A 86 -32.01 -11.57 33.13
N ALA A 87 -31.96 -10.26 33.35
CA ALA A 87 -31.36 -9.64 34.55
C ALA A 87 -32.25 -9.74 35.80
N PHE A 88 -33.56 -10.00 35.65
CA PHE A 88 -34.51 -10.00 36.78
C PHE A 88 -34.88 -11.39 37.30
N THR A 89 -34.73 -12.45 36.49
CA THR A 89 -35.14 -13.82 36.88
C THR A 89 -34.00 -14.69 37.42
N ALA A 90 -32.74 -14.35 37.13
CA ALA A 90 -31.58 -15.03 37.69
C ALA A 90 -31.06 -14.26 38.90
N GLY A 91 -31.45 -14.70 40.11
CA GLY A 91 -30.90 -14.22 41.37
C GLY A 91 -29.38 -14.03 41.30
N SER A 92 -28.93 -12.84 41.67
CA SER A 92 -27.56 -12.39 41.56
C SER A 92 -26.60 -13.24 42.41
N SER A 93 -26.00 -14.27 41.81
CA SER A 93 -24.74 -14.80 42.32
C SER A 93 -23.66 -13.74 42.13
N SER A 94 -23.32 -13.04 43.23
CA SER A 94 -22.33 -11.96 43.39
C SER A 94 -20.99 -12.16 42.63
N ARG A 95 -20.61 -13.40 42.27
CA ARG A 95 -19.41 -13.68 41.48
C ARG A 95 -19.53 -13.35 39.98
N LYS A 96 -20.74 -13.39 39.39
CA LYS A 96 -20.94 -13.13 37.94
C LYS A 96 -21.06 -11.64 37.59
N SER A 97 -21.48 -10.79 38.53
CA SER A 97 -21.51 -9.33 38.37
C SER A 97 -20.09 -8.71 38.36
N ASN A 98 -19.16 -9.33 39.07
CA ASN A 98 -17.79 -8.84 39.23
C ASN A 98 -16.94 -8.93 37.94
N TRP A 99 -16.99 -10.05 37.20
CA TRP A 99 -16.16 -10.19 35.99
C TRP A 99 -16.63 -9.33 34.82
N LYS A 100 -17.95 -9.18 34.61
CA LYS A 100 -18.51 -8.27 33.58
C LYS A 100 -18.18 -6.81 33.89
N ALA A 101 -18.27 -6.40 35.16
CA ALA A 101 -17.87 -5.07 35.58
C ALA A 101 -16.36 -4.82 35.41
N ARG A 102 -15.50 -5.81 35.69
CA ARG A 102 -14.05 -5.76 35.41
C ARG A 102 -13.77 -5.64 33.91
N LEU A 103 -14.45 -6.42 33.07
CA LEU A 103 -14.28 -6.39 31.62
C LEU A 103 -14.65 -5.01 31.06
N ASN A 104 -15.82 -4.47 31.45
CA ASN A 104 -16.26 -3.13 31.03
C ASN A 104 -15.26 -2.04 31.47
N ARG A 105 -14.72 -2.14 32.69
CA ARG A 105 -13.69 -1.21 33.19
C ARG A 105 -12.39 -1.30 32.40
N LYS A 106 -11.96 -2.50 32.01
CA LYS A 106 -10.76 -2.71 31.17
C LYS A 106 -10.95 -2.11 29.77
N ILE A 107 -12.08 -2.39 29.12
CA ILE A 107 -12.42 -1.85 27.80
C ILE A 107 -12.40 -0.31 27.82
N LEU A 108 -13.04 0.30 28.82
CA LEU A 108 -13.08 1.76 28.94
C LEU A 108 -11.69 2.37 29.19
N LYS A 109 -10.84 1.69 29.98
CA LYS A 109 -9.45 2.09 30.24
C LYS A 109 -8.61 1.99 28.97
N ASP A 110 -8.75 0.91 28.20
CA ASP A 110 -8.04 0.68 26.95
C ASP A 110 -8.44 1.71 25.89
N TYR A 111 -9.73 2.06 25.81
CA TYR A 111 -10.23 3.12 24.94
C TYR A 111 -9.63 4.48 25.30
N ARG A 112 -9.61 4.82 26.60
CA ARG A 112 -9.00 6.07 27.10
C ARG A 112 -7.50 6.14 26.79
N LEU A 113 -6.77 5.05 27.00
CA LEU A 113 -5.34 4.96 26.68
C LEU A 113 -5.09 5.04 25.16
N GLY A 114 -5.95 4.40 24.36
CA GLY A 114 -5.93 4.50 22.91
C GLY A 114 -6.09 5.94 22.42
N ALA A 115 -7.04 6.69 23.00
CA ALA A 115 -7.26 8.09 22.67
C ALA A 115 -6.04 8.98 23.01
N LEU A 116 -5.39 8.76 24.16
CA LEU A 116 -4.17 9.49 24.55
C LEU A 116 -3.00 9.18 23.60
N ARG A 117 -2.76 7.90 23.30
CA ARG A 117 -1.73 7.49 22.33
C ARG A 117 -1.98 8.10 20.96
N ASN A 118 -3.23 8.12 20.49
CA ASN A 118 -3.56 8.73 19.21
C ASN A 118 -3.24 10.23 19.20
N LYS A 119 -3.56 10.95 20.28
CA LYS A 119 -3.23 12.37 20.43
C LYS A 119 -1.72 12.62 20.41
N GLU A 120 -0.93 11.78 21.07
CA GLU A 120 0.54 11.85 21.03
C GLU A 120 1.09 11.56 19.64
N ASN A 121 0.61 10.50 18.98
CA ASN A 121 1.00 10.14 17.61
C ASN A 121 0.69 11.27 16.62
N GLN A 122 -0.46 11.94 16.76
CA GLN A 122 -0.78 13.12 15.97
C GLN A 122 0.22 14.26 16.19
N LYS A 123 0.60 14.54 17.44
CA LYS A 123 1.62 15.56 17.75
C LYS A 123 2.97 15.22 17.12
N VAL A 124 3.42 13.97 17.24
CA VAL A 124 4.67 13.50 16.64
C VAL A 124 4.62 13.63 15.11
N LYS A 125 3.52 13.21 14.48
CA LYS A 125 3.31 13.33 13.04
C LYS A 125 3.35 14.78 12.56
N LEU A 126 2.76 15.71 13.32
CA LEU A 126 2.82 17.14 13.01
C LEU A 126 4.25 17.70 13.13
N LYS A 127 5.02 17.27 14.13
CA LYS A 127 6.44 17.64 14.27
C LYS A 127 7.29 17.12 13.12
N ASP A 128 7.12 15.84 12.75
CA ASP A 128 7.81 15.22 11.62
C ASP A 128 7.49 15.95 10.30
N LEU A 129 6.21 16.26 10.05
CA LEU A 129 5.80 17.02 8.87
C LEU A 129 6.44 18.42 8.83
N LYS A 130 6.53 19.11 9.97
CA LYS A 130 7.20 20.42 10.05
C LYS A 130 8.69 20.30 9.72
N LEU A 131 9.36 19.29 10.27
CA LEU A 131 10.77 19.03 10.00
C LEU A 131 11.00 18.71 8.51
N LYS A 132 10.18 17.85 7.92
CA LYS A 132 10.24 17.53 6.48
C LYS A 132 10.09 18.76 5.59
N ARG A 133 9.15 19.66 5.93
CA ARG A 133 9.00 20.93 5.20
C ARG A 133 10.26 21.81 5.30
N GLN A 134 10.87 21.88 6.48
CA GLN A 134 12.12 22.64 6.67
C GLN A 134 13.30 22.04 5.91
N LEU A 135 13.45 20.71 5.94
CA LEU A 135 14.49 20.01 5.21
C LEU A 135 14.32 20.22 3.70
N LYS A 136 13.10 20.06 3.18
CA LYS A 136 12.82 20.35 1.77
C LYS A 136 13.14 21.80 1.39
N GLY A 137 12.82 22.77 2.25
CA GLY A 137 13.19 24.17 2.03
C GLY A 137 14.71 24.37 1.92
N LYS A 138 15.49 23.71 2.79
CA LYS A 138 16.96 23.72 2.73
C LYS A 138 17.51 23.00 1.49
N GLU A 139 16.90 21.90 1.08
CA GLU A 139 17.23 21.19 -0.16
C GLU A 139 17.01 22.07 -1.39
N ASP A 140 15.88 22.78 -1.45
CA ASP A 140 15.56 23.72 -2.53
C ASP A 140 16.54 24.91 -2.56
N GLU A 141 16.95 25.42 -1.39
CA GLU A 141 18.00 26.45 -1.30
C GLU A 141 19.36 25.95 -1.79
N MET A 142 19.78 24.76 -1.36
CA MET A 142 21.01 24.13 -1.82
C MET A 142 20.98 23.90 -3.34
N ALA A 143 19.86 23.44 -3.89
CA ALA A 143 19.68 23.24 -5.31
C ALA A 143 19.86 24.54 -6.11
N LYS A 144 19.32 25.66 -5.62
CA LYS A 144 19.52 26.98 -6.24
C LYS A 144 20.99 27.37 -6.27
N GLU A 145 21.71 27.17 -5.16
CA GLU A 145 23.14 27.51 -5.12
C GLU A 145 23.97 26.60 -6.02
N ILE A 146 23.63 25.31 -6.13
CA ILE A 146 24.26 24.39 -7.09
C ILE A 146 24.08 24.90 -8.53
N ILE A 147 22.87 25.33 -8.91
CA ILE A 147 22.60 25.87 -10.23
C ILE A 147 23.42 27.14 -10.47
N ARG A 148 23.47 28.04 -9.48
CA ARG A 148 24.25 29.28 -9.55
C ARG A 148 25.74 29.02 -9.74
N LEU A 149 26.31 28.10 -8.98
CA LEU A 149 27.72 27.73 -9.08
C LEU A 149 28.04 27.08 -10.41
N ARG A 150 27.16 26.21 -10.93
CA ARG A 150 27.31 25.63 -12.28
C ARG A 150 27.33 26.68 -13.37
N ALA A 151 26.46 27.69 -13.30
CA ALA A 151 26.46 28.80 -14.25
C ALA A 151 27.78 29.59 -14.20
N LYS A 152 28.24 29.95 -12.98
CA LYS A 152 29.54 30.62 -12.80
C LYS A 152 30.71 29.80 -13.34
N MET A 153 30.73 28.48 -13.08
CA MET A 153 31.78 27.62 -13.63
C MET A 153 31.76 27.63 -15.16
N HIS A 154 30.58 27.62 -15.78
CA HIS A 154 30.45 27.66 -17.22
C HIS A 154 30.96 28.99 -17.80
N GLU A 155 30.65 30.12 -17.16
CA GLU A 155 31.16 31.45 -17.54
C GLU A 155 32.68 31.52 -17.45
N LEU A 156 33.26 31.09 -16.32
CA LEU A 156 34.71 31.06 -16.13
C LEU A 156 35.41 30.16 -17.15
N ALA A 157 34.83 29.00 -17.46
CA ALA A 157 35.36 28.11 -18.49
C ALA A 157 35.32 28.74 -19.90
N ILE A 158 34.35 29.61 -20.20
CA ILE A 158 34.33 30.37 -21.45
C ILE A 158 35.46 31.39 -21.46
N VAL A 159 35.62 32.17 -20.39
CA VAL A 159 36.69 33.17 -20.26
C VAL A 159 38.06 32.51 -20.43
N GLU A 160 38.32 31.41 -19.73
CA GLU A 160 39.58 30.67 -19.81
C GLU A 160 39.85 30.12 -21.23
N ARG A 161 38.81 29.74 -21.98
CA ARG A 161 38.95 29.35 -23.39
C ARG A 161 39.31 30.53 -24.28
N ILE A 162 38.73 31.71 -24.04
CA ILE A 162 39.03 32.93 -24.81
C ILE A 162 40.47 33.36 -24.53
N GLU A 163 40.85 33.48 -23.26
CA GLU A 163 42.22 33.82 -22.85
C GLU A 163 43.25 32.82 -23.41
N ARG A 164 42.96 31.52 -23.34
CA ARG A 164 43.83 30.49 -23.93
C ARG A 164 43.97 30.67 -25.45
N ARG A 165 42.90 31.04 -26.16
CA ARG A 165 42.94 31.33 -27.61
C ARG A 165 43.74 32.59 -27.93
N GLU A 166 43.57 33.65 -27.16
CA GLU A 166 44.32 34.90 -27.32
C GLU A 166 45.80 34.69 -27.05
N ARG A 167 46.14 33.96 -25.98
CA ARG A 167 47.52 33.57 -25.67
C ARG A 167 48.17 32.79 -26.80
N ILE A 168 47.47 31.82 -27.39
CA ILE A 168 47.97 31.06 -28.56
C ILE A 168 48.18 31.97 -29.78
N LYS A 169 47.28 32.94 -30.01
CA LYS A 169 47.44 33.91 -31.10
C LYS A 169 48.66 34.83 -30.89
N ALA A 170 48.85 35.34 -29.69
CA ALA A 170 50.00 36.18 -29.34
C ALA A 170 51.34 35.43 -29.48
N ILE A 171 51.37 34.14 -29.11
CA ILE A 171 52.53 33.27 -29.37
C ILE A 171 52.77 33.11 -30.88
N ARG A 172 51.71 32.83 -31.66
CA ARG A 172 51.84 32.68 -33.13
C ARG A 172 52.30 33.97 -33.81
N ASN A 173 51.87 35.13 -33.32
CA ASN A 173 52.23 36.44 -33.85
C ASN A 173 53.63 36.89 -33.39
N GLY A 174 54.29 36.15 -32.51
CA GLY A 174 55.63 36.47 -32.00
C GLY A 174 55.67 37.56 -30.92
N GLU A 175 54.52 37.97 -30.38
CA GLU A 175 54.41 38.97 -29.30
C GLU A 175 54.76 38.38 -27.92
N ILE A 176 54.59 37.05 -27.76
CA ILE A 176 54.96 36.30 -26.57
C ILE A 176 55.97 35.23 -26.99
N VAL A 177 57.22 35.38 -26.54
CA VAL A 177 58.24 34.34 -26.64
C VAL A 177 57.99 33.35 -25.52
N VAL A 178 57.73 32.09 -25.87
CA VAL A 178 57.67 31.00 -24.89
C VAL A 178 59.09 30.46 -24.80
N ASP A 179 59.76 30.68 -23.68
CA ASP A 179 61.03 30.01 -23.42
C ASP A 179 60.74 28.51 -23.31
N ASP A 180 61.15 27.77 -24.33
CA ASP A 180 60.91 26.32 -24.50
C ASP A 180 61.86 25.52 -23.60
N GLU A 181 61.94 25.89 -22.31
CA GLU A 181 62.95 25.37 -21.38
C GLU A 181 62.58 23.97 -20.81
N TYR A 182 61.62 23.28 -21.43
CA TYR A 182 61.31 21.88 -21.11
C TYR A 182 60.76 21.06 -22.29
N ASN A 183 61.24 21.28 -23.52
CA ASN A 183 61.07 20.31 -24.61
C ASN A 183 62.38 19.53 -24.85
N GLY A 184 62.69 18.67 -23.89
CA GLY A 184 63.63 17.58 -24.09
C GLY A 184 63.11 16.61 -25.14
N ALA A 185 63.73 16.63 -26.31
CA ALA A 185 63.84 15.56 -27.30
C ALA A 185 62.80 14.43 -27.30
N GLY A 186 61.99 14.36 -28.36
CA GLY A 186 61.13 13.22 -28.63
C GLY A 186 60.75 13.01 -30.09
N ARG A 187 61.67 13.21 -31.04
CA ARG A 187 61.52 12.60 -32.38
C ARG A 187 61.70 11.09 -32.22
N VAL A 188 60.61 10.31 -32.24
CA VAL A 188 60.70 8.85 -32.38
C VAL A 188 60.18 8.48 -33.77
N LEU A 189 61.13 8.21 -34.68
CA LEU A 189 60.87 7.58 -35.97
C LEU A 189 61.32 6.11 -35.92
N VAL A 190 60.32 5.23 -36.08
CA VAL A 190 60.29 3.90 -36.75
C VAL A 190 61.25 2.78 -36.29
N THR A 191 60.72 1.61 -35.89
CA THR A 191 60.70 0.35 -36.68
C THR A 191 60.34 -0.89 -35.84
N ARG A 192 59.77 -1.89 -36.53
CA ARG A 192 59.32 -3.19 -36.03
C ARG A 192 60.44 -3.98 -35.34
N ARG A 193 60.16 -4.47 -34.12
CA ARG A 193 60.32 -5.86 -33.66
C ARG A 193 59.94 -5.93 -32.18
N ASN A 194 58.90 -6.72 -31.88
CA ASN A 194 58.79 -7.79 -30.84
C ASN A 194 59.73 -7.65 -29.61
N ILE A 195 59.41 -8.00 -28.36
CA ILE A 195 58.93 -9.28 -27.83
C ILE A 195 58.58 -9.07 -26.32
N TYR A 196 57.64 -9.86 -25.79
CA TYR A 196 57.29 -10.10 -24.37
C TYR A 196 56.34 -9.06 -23.71
N ALA A 197 55.04 -9.30 -23.54
CA ALA A 197 54.36 -10.35 -22.76
C ALA A 197 54.48 -10.16 -21.23
N SER A 198 53.33 -9.84 -20.61
CA SER A 198 52.86 -10.06 -19.22
C SER A 198 52.32 -8.76 -18.60
N GLY A 199 51.08 -8.63 -18.12
CA GLY A 199 50.02 -9.62 -17.91
C GLY A 199 48.62 -8.97 -17.99
N ARG A 200 47.67 -9.80 -18.44
CA ARG A 200 46.21 -9.68 -18.26
C ARG A 200 45.89 -9.55 -16.76
N VAL A 201 44.78 -8.94 -16.34
CA VAL A 201 43.44 -9.55 -16.36
C VAL A 201 42.34 -8.52 -16.68
N VAL A 202 41.56 -8.89 -17.69
CA VAL A 202 40.29 -8.34 -18.16
C VAL A 202 39.16 -8.86 -17.26
N LEU A 203 37.99 -8.20 -17.32
CA LEU A 203 36.62 -8.77 -17.42
C LEU A 203 35.67 -7.99 -16.50
N ASP A 204 34.43 -7.68 -16.85
CA ASP A 204 33.70 -7.57 -18.11
C ASP A 204 32.26 -7.15 -17.71
N ASN A 205 31.45 -6.71 -18.68
CA ASN A 205 30.00 -6.93 -18.78
C ASN A 205 29.04 -6.18 -17.82
N ASP A 206 28.17 -5.30 -18.35
CA ASP A 206 26.91 -5.73 -19.01
C ASP A 206 25.97 -4.54 -19.34
N ASP A 207 25.57 -4.50 -20.62
CA ASP A 207 24.22 -4.29 -21.15
C ASP A 207 23.25 -3.24 -20.54
N ARG A 208 22.83 -2.26 -21.38
CA ARG A 208 21.45 -2.16 -21.94
C ARG A 208 21.24 -0.96 -22.89
N PRO A 209 20.18 -0.96 -23.74
CA PRO A 209 20.35 -0.88 -25.19
C PRO A 209 19.87 0.44 -25.82
N VAL A 210 20.42 0.77 -26.98
CA VAL A 210 19.94 1.85 -27.85
C VAL A 210 18.90 1.29 -28.81
N SER A 211 17.63 1.68 -28.67
CA SER A 211 16.60 1.38 -29.66
C SER A 211 16.69 2.34 -30.85
N LYS A 212 17.06 1.86 -32.03
CA LYS A 212 16.78 2.53 -33.31
C LYS A 212 16.03 1.55 -34.20
N ARG A 213 14.71 1.73 -34.33
CA ARG A 213 13.93 1.13 -35.43
C ARG A 213 13.70 2.19 -36.49
N THR A 214 14.28 1.96 -37.67
CA THR A 214 13.81 2.54 -38.93
C THR A 214 13.31 1.41 -39.83
N ARG A 215 11.99 1.44 -40.07
CA ARG A 215 11.29 1.29 -41.36
C ARG A 215 11.75 0.20 -42.35
N SER A 216 10.90 -0.81 -42.52
CA SER A 216 10.54 -1.33 -43.84
C SER A 216 9.18 -2.02 -43.75
N GLN A 217 8.18 -1.43 -44.40
CA GLN A 217 6.94 -2.11 -44.74
C GLN A 217 7.18 -2.87 -46.05
N ARG A 218 6.98 -4.18 -46.00
CA ARG A 218 6.51 -5.02 -47.11
C ARG A 218 5.61 -6.08 -46.51
#